data_AF-A0A7W0VFI2-F1
#
_entry.id   AF-A0A7W0VFI2-F1
#
_cell.length_a   1.000
_cell.length_b   1.000
_cell.length_c   1.000
_cell.angle_alpha   90.00
_cell.angle_beta   90.00
_cell.angle_gamma   90.00
#
_symmetry.space_group_name_H-M   'P 1'
#
loop_
_entity.id
_entity.type
_entity.pdbx_description
1 polymer ?
#
loop_
_entity_poly.entity_id
_entity_poly.type
_entity_poly.pdbx_seq_one_letter_code
_entity_poly.pdbx_strand_id
1 'polypeptide(L)'
;MKAKSWFVTLVVVGGIGMGLRSRAGCANQADPDQQLAQHFENICDLARDHVETPAKGVRKLGRYFAKNLGDMTGTLGSTIAMIERVPNDDKHDARARLARDRINAPLYECEDDWKRFAEAVAEDPDALEMVDRAEVRLARTIAIFFGNGAFTLRDLPARMMQTFE
;
A
#
# COMPACT_ATOMS: atom_id res chain seq x y z
N MET A 1 -12.88 -9.84 -61.37
CA MET A 1 -11.53 -9.91 -60.76
C MET A 1 -11.42 -8.85 -59.68
N LYS A 2 -10.94 -9.24 -58.49
CA LYS A 2 -10.44 -8.38 -57.38
C LYS A 2 -11.53 -7.62 -56.61
N ALA A 3 -11.53 -7.50 -55.29
CA ALA A 3 -10.89 -8.17 -54.17
C ALA A 3 -11.73 -7.80 -52.94
N LYS A 4 -11.88 -8.72 -51.99
CA LYS A 4 -12.46 -8.47 -50.66
C LYS A 4 -11.72 -7.29 -50.01
N SER A 5 -12.44 -6.32 -49.45
CA SER A 5 -11.86 -5.43 -48.44
C SER A 5 -12.79 -5.35 -47.24
N TRP A 6 -12.18 -5.68 -46.12
CA TRP A 6 -12.71 -5.98 -44.81
C TRP A 6 -12.34 -4.80 -43.90
N PHE A 7 -13.28 -4.31 -43.10
CA PHE A 7 -13.13 -3.47 -41.89
C PHE A 7 -12.29 -2.17 -41.98
N VAL A 8 -12.98 -1.03 -41.89
CA VAL A 8 -12.46 0.13 -41.14
C VAL A 8 -13.64 0.87 -40.50
N THR A 9 -13.90 0.59 -39.22
CA THR A 9 -14.52 1.59 -38.33
C THR A 9 -13.80 1.48 -36.99
N LEU A 10 -12.65 2.14 -36.94
CA LEU A 10 -11.82 2.36 -35.77
C LEU A 10 -12.64 3.18 -34.76
N VAL A 11 -13.04 2.52 -33.67
CA VAL A 11 -13.50 3.18 -32.45
C VAL A 11 -12.35 3.99 -31.88
N VAL A 12 -12.68 5.23 -31.52
CA VAL A 12 -11.83 6.23 -30.88
C VAL A 12 -11.25 5.69 -29.57
N VAL A 13 -10.06 5.10 -29.64
CA VAL A 13 -9.15 4.86 -28.51
C VAL A 13 -7.79 5.36 -28.93
N GLY A 14 -7.56 6.67 -28.77
CA GLY A 14 -6.34 7.31 -29.24
C GLY A 14 -6.25 8.75 -28.80
N GLY A 15 -6.03 8.97 -27.50
CA GLY A 15 -5.97 10.31 -26.92
C GLY A 15 -5.15 10.47 -25.65
N ILE A 16 -4.22 9.56 -25.33
CA ILE A 16 -3.18 9.81 -24.32
C ILE A 16 -1.89 9.18 -24.83
N GLY A 17 -1.23 9.88 -25.76
CA GLY A 17 -0.06 9.36 -26.46
C GLY A 17 0.88 10.47 -26.88
N MET A 18 1.25 11.38 -25.97
CA MET A 18 2.45 12.21 -26.12
C MET A 18 2.94 12.69 -24.75
N GLY A 19 4.00 12.04 -24.28
CA GLY A 19 4.72 12.43 -23.08
C GLY A 19 5.35 11.23 -22.39
N LEU A 20 6.55 10.86 -22.83
CA LEU A 20 7.60 10.05 -22.18
C LEU A 20 8.20 9.00 -23.11
N ARG A 21 8.85 9.49 -24.18
CA ARG A 21 9.87 8.73 -24.91
C ARG A 21 11.22 8.95 -24.22
N SER A 22 11.38 8.42 -23.00
CA SER A 22 12.66 8.39 -22.27
C SER A 22 12.71 7.19 -21.31
N ARG A 23 13.11 6.02 -21.84
CA ARG A 23 13.64 4.79 -21.19
C ARG A 23 13.00 3.50 -21.72
N ALA A 24 13.25 3.23 -22.99
CA ALA A 24 13.30 1.84 -23.46
C ALA A 24 14.60 1.24 -22.93
N GLY A 25 14.50 0.41 -21.88
CA GLY A 25 15.64 -0.29 -21.29
C GLY A 25 15.54 -0.42 -19.77
N CYS A 26 14.70 -1.35 -19.31
CA CYS A 26 14.76 -2.18 -18.09
C CYS A 26 13.34 -2.75 -17.86
N ALA A 27 13.26 -3.99 -17.42
CA ALA A 27 12.06 -4.85 -17.37
C ALA A 27 10.78 -4.16 -16.84
N ASN A 28 9.61 -4.65 -17.29
CA ASN A 28 8.26 -4.39 -16.75
C ASN A 28 8.26 -4.36 -15.21
N GLN A 29 8.60 -3.23 -14.62
CA GLN A 29 8.53 -3.05 -13.18
C GLN A 29 7.20 -2.36 -12.90
N ALA A 30 6.38 -3.01 -12.07
CA ALA A 30 5.09 -2.49 -11.67
C ALA A 30 5.25 -1.09 -11.04
N ASP A 31 4.25 -0.23 -11.22
CA ASP A 31 4.27 1.09 -10.56
C ASP A 31 4.32 0.90 -9.03
N PRO A 32 4.88 1.85 -8.25
CA PRO A 32 4.94 1.73 -6.79
C PRO A 32 3.58 1.49 -6.12
N ASP A 33 2.50 2.10 -6.58
CA ASP A 33 1.14 1.84 -6.07
C ASP A 33 0.69 0.39 -6.31
N GLN A 34 1.12 -0.23 -7.42
CA GLN A 34 0.84 -1.64 -7.69
C GLN A 34 1.70 -2.57 -6.82
N GLN A 35 2.96 -2.21 -6.57
CA GLN A 35 3.81 -2.96 -5.64
C GLN A 35 3.23 -2.90 -4.21
N LEU A 36 2.69 -1.75 -3.80
CA LEU A 36 2.01 -1.61 -2.52
C LEU A 36 0.70 -2.41 -2.47
N ALA A 37 -0.09 -2.41 -3.54
CA ALA A 37 -1.28 -3.25 -3.67
C ALA A 37 -0.92 -4.74 -3.51
N GLN A 38 0.18 -5.21 -4.11
CA GLN A 38 0.66 -6.58 -3.96
C GLN A 38 0.99 -6.93 -2.49
N HIS A 39 1.52 -5.99 -1.72
CA HIS A 39 1.71 -6.21 -0.27
C HIS A 39 0.38 -6.40 0.44
N PHE A 40 -0.66 -5.62 0.09
CA PHE A 40 -1.99 -5.79 0.68
C PHE A 40 -2.62 -7.12 0.30
N GLU A 41 -2.51 -7.57 -0.96
CA GLU A 41 -2.94 -8.91 -1.37
C GLU A 41 -2.29 -10.02 -0.52
N ASN A 42 -0.97 -9.96 -0.32
CA ASN A 42 -0.26 -10.94 0.50
C ASN A 42 -0.74 -10.95 1.95
N ILE A 43 -1.06 -9.77 2.49
CA ILE A 43 -1.56 -9.64 3.85
C ILE A 43 -3.00 -10.20 3.94
N CYS A 44 -3.84 -9.93 2.94
CA CYS A 44 -5.17 -10.52 2.82
C CYS A 44 -5.11 -12.05 2.77
N ASP A 45 -4.22 -12.61 1.96
CA ASP A 45 -4.01 -14.06 1.87
C ASP A 45 -3.61 -14.65 3.23
N LEU A 46 -2.74 -13.96 3.98
CA LEU A 46 -2.38 -14.38 5.33
C LEU A 46 -3.56 -14.37 6.31
N ALA A 47 -4.47 -13.40 6.21
CA ALA A 47 -5.68 -13.37 7.04
C ALA A 47 -6.61 -14.53 6.68
N ARG A 48 -6.93 -14.68 5.38
CA ARG A 48 -7.80 -15.74 4.86
C ARG A 48 -7.31 -17.14 5.23
N ASP A 49 -6.02 -17.41 5.05
CA ASP A 49 -5.42 -18.73 5.25
C ASP A 49 -5.32 -19.13 6.75
N HIS A 50 -5.57 -18.19 7.67
CA HIS A 50 -5.35 -18.38 9.10
C HIS A 50 -6.56 -18.11 10.00
N VAL A 51 -7.77 -18.03 9.44
CA VAL A 51 -9.01 -17.93 10.23
C VAL A 51 -9.14 -19.08 11.24
N GLU A 52 -8.83 -20.32 10.85
CA GLU A 52 -8.89 -21.48 11.77
C GLU A 52 -7.65 -21.66 12.65
N THR A 53 -6.59 -20.88 12.43
CA THR A 53 -5.37 -20.93 13.23
C THR A 53 -4.86 -19.52 13.59
N PRO A 54 -5.68 -18.72 14.30
CA PRO A 54 -5.45 -17.28 14.42
C PRO A 54 -4.11 -16.93 15.09
N ALA A 55 -3.69 -17.65 16.13
CA ALA A 55 -2.37 -17.44 16.73
C ALA A 55 -1.19 -17.67 15.76
N LYS A 56 -1.32 -18.62 14.82
CA LYS A 56 -0.32 -18.83 13.75
C LYS A 56 -0.37 -17.68 12.73
N GLY A 57 -1.57 -17.21 12.40
CA GLY A 57 -1.81 -16.05 11.54
C GLY A 57 -1.15 -14.80 12.07
N VAL A 58 -1.40 -14.42 13.33
CA VAL A 58 -0.80 -13.25 13.99
C VAL A 58 0.72 -13.30 13.94
N ARG A 59 1.32 -14.46 14.25
CA ARG A 59 2.79 -14.64 14.15
C ARG A 59 3.32 -14.46 12.73
N LYS A 60 2.60 -14.95 11.71
CA LYS A 60 3.00 -14.77 10.32
C LYS A 60 2.85 -13.33 9.85
N LEU A 61 1.74 -12.67 10.18
CA LEU A 61 1.52 -11.26 9.90
C LEU A 61 2.61 -10.40 10.54
N GLY A 62 2.91 -10.61 11.82
CA GLY A 62 4.00 -9.91 12.51
C GLY A 62 5.36 -10.09 11.82
N ARG A 63 5.70 -11.32 11.40
CA ARG A 63 6.93 -11.57 10.62
C ARG A 63 6.90 -10.91 9.24
N TYR A 64 5.75 -10.89 8.58
CA TYR A 64 5.59 -10.24 7.29
C TYR A 64 5.84 -8.73 7.42
N PHE A 65 5.24 -8.06 8.40
CA PHE A 65 5.49 -6.64 8.65
C PHE A 65 6.94 -6.39 9.05
N ALA A 66 7.51 -7.16 9.97
CA ALA A 66 8.91 -7.00 10.37
C ALA A 66 9.89 -7.11 9.19
N LYS A 67 9.57 -7.93 8.18
CA LYS A 67 10.38 -8.11 6.98
C LYS A 67 10.13 -7.03 5.92
N ASN A 68 8.89 -6.61 5.70
CA ASN A 68 8.50 -5.83 4.53
C ASN A 68 8.09 -4.38 4.84
N LEU A 69 7.98 -3.96 6.11
CA LEU A 69 7.49 -2.62 6.45
C LEU A 69 8.37 -1.50 5.87
N GLY A 70 9.69 -1.69 5.81
CA GLY A 70 10.60 -0.75 5.16
C GLY A 70 10.30 -0.60 3.65
N ASP A 71 10.10 -1.72 2.96
CA ASP A 71 9.77 -1.72 1.53
C ASP A 71 8.37 -1.13 1.28
N MET A 72 7.38 -1.45 2.12
CA MET A 72 6.03 -0.90 2.03
C MET A 72 6.03 0.63 2.20
N THR A 73 6.71 1.13 3.23
CA THR A 73 6.81 2.58 3.50
C THR A 73 7.63 3.30 2.43
N GLY A 74 8.72 2.71 1.94
CA GLY A 74 9.48 3.23 0.82
C GLY A 74 8.67 3.27 -0.49
N THR A 75 7.87 2.25 -0.74
CA THR A 75 6.97 2.16 -1.89
C THR A 75 5.84 3.19 -1.80
N LEU A 76 5.26 3.39 -0.62
CA LEU A 76 4.28 4.44 -0.36
C LEU A 76 4.88 5.84 -0.62
N GLY A 77 6.06 6.12 -0.07
CA GLY A 77 6.77 7.38 -0.31
C GLY A 77 7.09 7.59 -1.80
N SER A 78 7.47 6.53 -2.51
CA SER A 78 7.71 6.56 -3.96
C SER A 78 6.44 6.83 -4.76
N THR A 79 5.29 6.30 -4.31
CA THR A 79 3.98 6.58 -4.89
C THR A 79 3.62 8.05 -4.76
N ILE A 80 3.76 8.62 -3.57
CA ILE A 80 3.50 10.04 -3.31
C ILE A 80 4.43 10.91 -4.16
N ALA A 81 5.75 10.64 -4.13
CA ALA A 81 6.70 11.39 -4.94
C ALA A 81 6.47 11.26 -6.45
N MET A 82 5.84 10.18 -6.92
CA MET A 82 5.42 10.06 -8.32
C MET A 82 4.24 10.96 -8.64
N ILE A 83 3.23 11.01 -7.76
CA ILE A 83 2.04 11.86 -7.87
C ILE A 83 2.45 13.34 -7.86
N GLU A 84 3.21 13.77 -6.86
CA GLU A 84 3.62 15.17 -6.66
C GLU A 84 4.53 15.73 -7.77
N ARG A 85 5.16 14.86 -8.57
CA ARG A 85 5.94 15.29 -9.73
C ARG A 85 5.07 15.70 -10.93
N VAL A 86 3.76 15.45 -10.89
CA VAL A 86 2.84 15.82 -11.96
C VAL A 86 2.50 17.31 -11.81
N PRO A 87 2.93 18.19 -12.75
CA PRO A 87 2.82 19.64 -12.57
C PRO A 87 1.44 20.23 -12.87
N ASN A 88 0.52 19.44 -13.44
CA ASN A 88 -0.83 19.89 -13.76
C ASN A 88 -1.81 19.27 -12.78
N ASP A 89 -2.57 20.11 -12.09
CA ASP A 89 -3.45 19.70 -10.98
C ASP A 89 -4.48 18.63 -11.38
N ASP A 90 -5.13 18.76 -12.53
CA ASP A 90 -6.11 17.76 -12.98
C ASP A 90 -5.46 16.39 -13.22
N LYS A 91 -4.26 16.37 -13.81
CA LYS A 91 -3.49 15.13 -14.03
C LYS A 91 -2.92 14.57 -12.74
N HIS A 92 -2.49 15.43 -11.83
CA HIS A 92 -2.04 15.07 -10.50
C HIS A 92 -3.17 14.33 -9.76
N ASP A 93 -4.35 14.93 -9.71
CA ASP A 93 -5.54 14.35 -9.08
C ASP A 93 -5.96 13.04 -9.73
N ALA A 94 -5.93 12.97 -11.07
CA ALA A 94 -6.22 11.73 -11.78
C ALA A 94 -5.24 10.60 -11.40
N ARG A 95 -3.94 10.91 -11.27
CA ARG A 95 -2.92 9.94 -10.86
C ARG A 95 -3.09 9.52 -9.40
N ALA A 96 -3.45 10.45 -8.52
CA ALA A 96 -3.74 10.18 -7.11
C ALA A 96 -4.96 9.26 -6.94
N ARG A 97 -6.06 9.53 -7.67
CA ARG A 97 -7.25 8.66 -7.69
C ARG A 97 -6.91 7.26 -8.19
N LEU A 98 -6.13 7.15 -9.26
CA LEU A 98 -5.67 5.85 -9.77
C LEU A 98 -4.83 5.08 -8.72
N ALA A 99 -3.91 5.76 -8.03
CA ALA A 99 -3.11 5.14 -6.98
C ALA A 99 -3.99 4.62 -5.84
N ARG A 100 -4.92 5.45 -5.35
CA ARG A 100 -5.90 5.08 -4.32
C ARG A 100 -6.68 3.84 -4.74
N ASP A 101 -7.23 3.83 -5.96
CA ASP A 101 -8.09 2.74 -6.43
C ASP A 101 -7.31 1.43 -6.51
N ARG A 102 -6.07 1.46 -7.02
CA ARG A 102 -5.18 0.28 -7.07
C ARG A 102 -4.80 -0.22 -5.68
N ILE A 103 -4.45 0.69 -4.77
CA ILE A 103 -4.05 0.36 -3.40
C ILE A 103 -5.22 -0.25 -2.61
N ASN A 104 -6.42 0.31 -2.77
CA ASN A 104 -7.58 -0.10 -1.99
C ASN A 104 -8.29 -1.33 -2.55
N ALA A 105 -8.20 -1.60 -3.86
CA ALA A 105 -8.82 -2.76 -4.49
C ALA A 105 -8.63 -4.07 -3.71
N PRO A 106 -7.40 -4.51 -3.38
CA PRO A 106 -7.22 -5.77 -2.65
C PRO A 106 -7.81 -5.74 -1.23
N LEU A 107 -7.82 -4.58 -0.56
CA LEU A 107 -8.41 -4.44 0.76
C LEU A 107 -9.94 -4.57 0.74
N TYR A 108 -10.59 -4.04 -0.30
CA TYR A 108 -12.03 -4.21 -0.49
C TYR A 108 -12.37 -5.66 -0.86
N GLU A 109 -11.56 -6.31 -1.70
CA GLU A 109 -11.79 -7.69 -2.10
C GLU A 109 -11.66 -8.67 -0.92
N CYS A 110 -10.83 -8.37 0.07
CA CYS A 110 -10.57 -9.24 1.21
C CYS A 110 -11.20 -8.78 2.53
N GLU A 111 -12.10 -7.79 2.49
CA GLU A 111 -12.69 -7.17 3.69
C GLU A 111 -13.34 -8.21 4.62
N ASP A 112 -14.10 -9.15 4.07
CA ASP A 112 -14.80 -10.17 4.86
C ASP A 112 -13.83 -11.22 5.43
N ASP A 113 -12.77 -11.58 4.71
CA ASP A 113 -11.72 -12.46 5.22
C ASP A 113 -11.00 -11.82 6.41
N TRP A 114 -10.74 -10.51 6.32
CA TRP A 114 -10.18 -9.75 7.43
C TRP A 114 -11.08 -9.69 8.65
N LYS A 115 -12.39 -9.45 8.47
CA LYS A 115 -13.36 -9.47 9.58
C LYS A 115 -13.37 -10.82 10.28
N ARG A 116 -13.47 -11.91 9.52
CA ARG A 116 -13.46 -13.27 10.06
C ARG A 116 -12.17 -13.60 10.79
N PHE A 117 -11.03 -13.18 10.24
CA PHE A 117 -9.75 -13.37 10.91
C PHE A 117 -9.65 -12.56 12.20
N ALA A 118 -10.13 -11.31 12.21
CA ALA A 118 -10.14 -10.46 13.40
C ALA A 118 -11.05 -11.03 14.50
N GLU A 119 -12.23 -11.53 14.14
CA GLU A 119 -13.13 -12.25 15.06
C GLU A 119 -12.45 -13.49 15.64
N ALA A 120 -11.83 -14.32 14.80
CA ALA A 120 -11.10 -15.51 15.26
C ALA A 120 -9.92 -15.16 16.20
N VAL A 121 -9.23 -14.04 15.95
CA VAL A 121 -8.18 -13.54 16.86
C VAL A 121 -8.76 -13.09 18.20
N ALA A 122 -9.92 -12.42 18.21
CA ALA A 122 -10.56 -11.97 19.44
C ALA A 122 -11.07 -13.14 20.31
N GLU A 123 -11.46 -14.25 19.68
CA GLU A 123 -11.93 -15.46 20.35
C GLU A 123 -10.81 -16.40 20.82
N ASP A 124 -9.57 -16.24 20.31
CA ASP A 124 -8.38 -17.00 20.71
C ASP A 124 -7.52 -16.18 21.70
N PRO A 125 -7.48 -16.55 23.00
CA PRO A 125 -6.73 -15.79 24.01
C PRO A 125 -5.23 -15.67 23.71
N ASP A 126 -4.61 -16.70 23.12
CA ASP A 126 -3.19 -16.68 22.78
C ASP A 126 -2.92 -15.72 21.62
N ALA A 127 -3.80 -15.72 20.61
CA ALA A 127 -3.71 -14.80 19.48
C ALA A 127 -3.90 -13.35 19.94
N LEU A 128 -4.91 -13.10 20.78
CA LEU A 128 -5.20 -11.78 21.32
C LEU A 128 -4.04 -11.23 22.15
N GLU A 129 -3.47 -12.04 23.07
CA GLU A 129 -2.31 -11.63 23.87
C GLU A 129 -1.08 -11.32 23.01
N MET A 130 -0.93 -11.96 21.84
CA MET A 130 0.13 -11.62 20.89
C MET A 130 -0.10 -10.26 20.23
N VAL A 131 -1.34 -9.93 19.86
CA VAL A 131 -1.69 -8.62 19.28
C VAL A 131 -1.48 -7.52 20.30
N ASP A 132 -2.01 -7.66 21.52
CA ASP A 132 -1.88 -6.65 22.58
C ASP A 132 -0.41 -6.35 22.90
N ARG A 133 0.42 -7.40 23.03
CA ARG A 133 1.86 -7.23 23.27
C ARG A 133 2.56 -6.54 22.09
N ALA A 134 2.16 -6.84 20.86
CA ALA A 134 2.71 -6.19 19.68
C ALA A 134 2.34 -4.70 19.63
N GLU A 135 1.10 -4.35 19.95
CA GLU A 135 0.62 -2.97 20.02
C GLU A 135 1.37 -2.17 21.08
N VAL A 136 1.45 -2.67 22.32
CA VAL A 136 2.19 -2.01 23.41
C VAL A 136 3.66 -1.83 23.06
N ARG A 137 4.27 -2.82 22.40
CA ARG A 137 5.67 -2.73 21.96
C ARG A 137 5.84 -1.65 20.88
N LEU A 138 4.97 -1.61 19.88
CA LEU A 138 5.02 -0.61 18.81
C LEU A 138 4.79 0.81 19.36
N ALA A 139 3.77 1.00 20.20
CA ALA A 139 3.48 2.28 20.84
C ALA A 139 4.69 2.80 21.62
N ARG A 140 5.35 1.92 22.39
CA ARG A 140 6.59 2.24 23.08
C ARG A 140 7.74 2.58 22.12
N THR A 141 7.90 1.88 21.00
CA THR A 141 8.90 2.24 19.98
C THR A 141 8.65 3.63 19.41
N ILE A 142 7.39 3.96 19.09
CA ILE A 142 7.00 5.30 18.60
C ILE A 142 7.30 6.36 19.67
N ALA A 143 6.94 6.09 20.93
CA ALA A 143 7.24 7.00 22.04
C ALA A 143 8.74 7.21 22.27
N ILE A 144 9.57 6.18 22.07
CA ILE A 144 11.03 6.29 22.13
C ILE A 144 11.56 7.19 21.00
N PHE A 145 11.07 7.00 19.76
CA PHE A 145 11.55 7.79 18.62
C PHE A 145 11.08 9.25 18.63
N PHE A 146 9.85 9.50 19.06
CA PHE A 146 9.21 10.81 18.88
C PHE A 146 8.84 11.51 20.21
N GLY A 147 9.14 10.90 21.35
CA GLY A 147 8.80 11.39 22.69
C GLY A 147 7.33 11.13 23.09
N ASN A 148 7.03 11.31 24.37
CA ASN A 148 5.66 11.23 24.89
C ASN A 148 4.89 12.51 24.53
N GLY A 149 4.06 12.46 23.48
CA GLY A 149 3.16 13.56 23.10
C GLY A 149 2.66 13.41 21.67
N ALA A 150 1.34 13.54 21.48
CA ALA A 150 0.63 13.38 20.22
C ALA A 150 1.38 14.03 19.05
N PHE A 151 1.86 13.19 18.13
CA PHE A 151 2.50 13.60 16.89
C PHE A 151 1.44 14.26 16.00
N THR A 152 1.57 15.55 15.71
CA THR A 152 0.89 16.16 14.58
C THR A 152 1.93 16.51 13.52
N LEU A 153 1.62 16.28 12.23
CA LEU A 153 2.49 16.68 11.10
C LEU A 153 2.85 18.17 11.13
N ARG A 154 2.07 18.98 11.84
CA ARG A 154 2.27 20.42 12.03
C ARG A 154 3.48 20.74 12.92
N ASP A 155 3.83 19.85 13.84
CA ASP A 155 4.92 20.06 14.81
C ASP A 155 6.27 19.52 14.31
N LEU A 156 6.28 18.82 13.18
CA LEU A 156 7.46 18.15 12.61
C LEU A 156 8.64 19.11 12.34
N PRO A 157 8.44 20.30 11.74
CA PRO A 157 9.55 21.20 11.45
C PRO A 157 10.21 21.75 12.72
N ALA A 158 9.42 22.06 13.75
CA ALA A 158 9.92 22.64 15.00
C ALA A 158 10.77 21.65 15.80
N ARG A 159 10.41 20.36 15.81
CA ARG A 159 11.17 19.31 16.52
C ARG A 159 12.42 18.86 15.78
N MET A 160 12.40 18.78 14.45
CA MET A 160 13.62 18.46 13.70
C MET A 160 14.71 19.51 13.95
N MET A 161 14.34 20.79 14.11
CA MET A 161 15.29 21.84 14.46
C MET A 161 15.81 21.74 15.89
N GLN A 162 15.03 21.25 16.85
CA GLN A 162 15.47 21.03 18.25
C GLN A 162 16.40 19.81 18.42
N THR A 163 16.48 18.91 17.44
CA THR A 163 17.33 17.71 17.52
C THR A 163 18.78 17.97 17.06
N PHE A 164 19.08 19.19 16.61
CA PHE A 164 20.40 19.62 16.14
C PHE A 164 21.08 20.67 17.06
N GLU A 165 20.55 20.87 18.27
CA GLU A 165 21.22 21.58 19.38
C GLU A 165 21.65 20.57 20.45
#